data_AF-A0A7L2D8W7-F1
#
_entry.id   AF-A0A7L2D8W7-F1
#
_cell.length_a   1.000
_cell.length_b   1.000
_cell.length_c   1.000
_cell.angle_alpha   90.00
_cell.angle_beta   90.00
_cell.angle_gamma   90.00
#
_symmetry.space_group_name_H-M   'P 1'
#
loop_
_entity.id
_entity.type
_entity.pdbx_description
1 polymer ?
#
loop_
_entity_poly.entity_id
_entity_poly.type
_entity_poly.pdbx_seq_one_letter_code
_entity_poly.pdbx_strand_id
1 'polypeptide(L)'
;AKCQCKMVPRERTNCGYPGISASECKKIGCCFNASVPSVPWCYSPKPKKVKKVCPTDPHHRINCGHPGIKPWECTRKGCCFRAHPAGVPWCFYHRNVEE
;
A
#
# COMPACT_ATOMS: atom_id res chain seq x y z
N ALA A 1 12.08 7.02 -2.80
CA ALA A 1 10.81 6.36 -2.39
C ALA A 1 9.72 6.70 -3.41
N LYS A 2 8.76 5.80 -3.66
CA LYS A 2 7.60 6.14 -4.52
C LYS A 2 6.67 7.08 -3.76
N CYS A 3 6.08 8.07 -4.42
CA CYS A 3 5.12 9.00 -3.82
C CYS A 3 3.68 8.67 -4.24
N GLN A 4 2.69 9.19 -3.52
CA GLN A 4 1.27 8.98 -3.81
C GLN A 4 0.41 10.22 -3.52
N CYS A 5 -0.69 10.35 -4.26
CA CYS A 5 -1.69 11.40 -4.09
C CYS A 5 -2.87 11.00 -3.19
N LYS A 6 -2.97 9.71 -2.86
CA LYS A 6 -4.01 9.18 -1.98
C LYS A 6 -3.66 9.51 -0.54
N MET A 7 -4.35 10.49 0.04
CA MET A 7 -4.21 10.89 1.44
C MET A 7 -5.51 11.51 1.95
N VAL A 8 -5.64 11.63 3.27
CA VAL A 8 -6.82 12.24 3.88
C VAL A 8 -6.84 13.73 3.51
N PRO A 9 -7.99 14.31 3.09
CA PRO A 9 -8.04 15.70 2.66
C PRO A 9 -7.47 16.72 3.67
N ARG A 10 -7.69 16.47 4.97
CA ARG A 10 -7.15 17.29 6.08
C ARG A 10 -5.63 17.25 6.23
N GLU A 11 -4.94 16.26 5.65
CA GLU A 11 -3.48 16.13 5.68
C GLU A 11 -2.81 16.81 4.47
N ARG A 12 -3.59 17.38 3.56
CA ARG A 12 -3.06 18.00 2.33
C ARG A 12 -2.30 19.27 2.68
N THR A 13 -1.05 19.34 2.23
CA THR A 13 -0.24 20.55 2.26
C THR A 13 -0.30 21.23 0.90
N ASN A 14 -0.61 22.54 0.86
CA ASN A 14 -0.66 23.30 -0.38
C ASN A 14 0.66 23.24 -1.15
N CYS A 15 0.59 23.11 -2.47
CA CYS A 15 1.75 22.92 -3.35
C CYS A 15 1.75 23.86 -4.58
N GLY A 16 0.72 24.71 -4.73
CA GLY A 16 0.59 25.65 -5.85
C GLY A 16 -0.01 26.99 -5.42
N TYR A 17 -0.28 27.87 -6.39
CA TYR A 17 -0.92 29.16 -6.17
C TYR A 17 -2.47 29.06 -6.25
N PRO A 18 -3.22 30.01 -5.67
CA PRO A 18 -4.68 30.04 -5.78
C PRO A 18 -5.14 30.10 -7.24
N GLY A 19 -6.10 29.25 -7.63
CA GLY A 19 -6.61 29.21 -9.00
C GLY A 19 -5.74 28.42 -10.00
N ILE A 20 -4.67 27.76 -9.55
CA ILE A 20 -3.86 26.88 -10.39
C ILE A 20 -4.71 25.82 -11.09
N SER A 21 -4.46 25.60 -12.37
CA SER A 21 -5.16 24.54 -13.11
C SER A 21 -4.69 23.15 -12.70
N ALA A 22 -5.52 22.14 -12.98
CA ALA A 22 -5.17 20.74 -12.70
C ALA A 22 -3.92 20.27 -13.46
N SER A 23 -3.72 20.76 -14.70
CA SER A 23 -2.57 20.44 -15.53
C SER A 23 -1.29 21.08 -15.00
N GLU A 24 -1.31 22.37 -14.65
CA GLU A 24 -0.17 23.08 -14.07
C GLU A 24 0.25 22.46 -12.75
N CYS A 25 -0.71 22.16 -11.86
CA CYS A 25 -0.45 21.51 -10.58
C CYS A 25 0.27 20.16 -10.75
N LYS A 26 -0.16 19.33 -11.70
CA LYS A 26 0.50 18.05 -11.99
C LYS A 26 1.88 18.26 -12.63
N LYS A 27 2.04 19.29 -13.47
CA LYS A 27 3.30 19.62 -14.15
C LYS A 27 4.40 20.03 -13.16
N ILE A 28 4.04 20.70 -12.06
CA ILE A 28 4.97 21.05 -10.98
C ILE A 28 5.21 19.90 -9.98
N GLY A 29 4.74 18.67 -10.29
CA GLY A 29 4.98 17.47 -9.49
C GLY A 29 4.04 17.29 -8.30
N CYS A 30 2.98 18.09 -8.21
CA CYS A 30 1.98 18.01 -7.15
C CYS A 30 0.78 17.12 -7.56
N CYS A 31 -0.10 16.88 -6.60
CA CYS A 31 -1.36 16.17 -6.78
C CYS A 31 -2.52 17.17 -6.91
N PHE A 32 -3.50 16.86 -7.76
CA PHE A 32 -4.69 17.68 -7.91
C PHE A 32 -5.97 16.90 -7.60
N ASN A 33 -6.81 17.40 -6.69
CA ASN A 33 -8.16 16.89 -6.43
C ASN A 33 -9.05 18.00 -5.85
N ALA A 34 -10.04 18.42 -6.66
CA ALA A 34 -10.99 19.48 -6.32
C ALA A 34 -12.32 18.96 -5.74
N SER A 35 -12.46 17.66 -5.49
CA SER A 35 -13.71 17.05 -5.01
C SER A 35 -14.04 17.35 -3.54
N VAL A 36 -13.11 17.96 -2.80
CA VAL A 36 -13.29 18.30 -1.38
C VAL A 36 -13.10 19.81 -1.19
N PRO A 37 -14.10 20.54 -0.67
CA PRO A 37 -13.99 21.96 -0.39
C PRO A 37 -13.14 22.23 0.85
N SER A 38 -12.72 23.48 1.04
CA SER A 38 -12.00 23.96 2.24
C SER A 38 -10.65 23.29 2.53
N VAL A 39 -10.07 22.60 1.55
CA VAL A 39 -8.72 22.02 1.59
C VAL A 39 -7.98 22.37 0.30
N PRO A 40 -6.64 22.35 0.29
CA PRO A 40 -5.89 22.58 -0.94
C PRO A 40 -6.27 21.58 -2.04
N TRP A 41 -6.62 22.11 -3.22
CA TRP A 41 -6.88 21.28 -4.40
C TRP A 41 -5.60 20.84 -5.08
N CYS A 42 -4.58 21.71 -5.08
CA CYS A 42 -3.22 21.37 -5.46
C CYS A 42 -2.38 21.13 -4.21
N TYR A 43 -1.89 19.91 -4.02
CA TYR A 43 -1.23 19.51 -2.78
C TYR A 43 -0.01 18.63 -3.01
N SER A 44 0.91 18.65 -2.05
CA SER A 44 2.17 17.90 -2.13
C SER A 44 1.88 16.39 -2.05
N PRO A 45 2.53 15.57 -2.87
CA PRO A 45 2.40 14.12 -2.77
C PRO A 45 3.06 13.64 -1.47
N LYS A 46 2.49 12.61 -0.84
CA LYS A 46 3.12 11.99 0.34
C LYS A 46 3.98 10.78 -0.06
N PRO A 47 5.03 10.45 0.71
CA PRO A 47 5.73 9.18 0.55
C PRO A 47 4.77 8.00 0.66
N LYS A 48 4.90 7.03 -0.24
CA LYS A 48 4.18 5.77 -0.16
C LYS A 48 4.92 4.86 0.83
N LYS A 49 4.40 4.78 2.05
CA LYS A 49 4.85 3.83 3.06
C LYS A 49 4.11 2.51 2.86
N VAL A 50 4.86 1.41 2.81
CA VAL A 50 4.31 0.06 2.66
C VAL A 50 4.92 -0.84 3.72
N LYS A 51 4.10 -1.73 4.27
CA LYS A 51 4.53 -2.78 5.18
C LYS A 51 4.23 -4.15 4.60
N LYS A 52 5.13 -5.10 4.83
CA LYS A 52 4.90 -6.51 4.53
C LYS A 52 4.07 -7.12 5.66
N VAL A 53 2.93 -7.72 5.32
CA VAL A 53 2.06 -8.39 6.28
C VAL A 53 1.79 -9.82 5.83
N CYS A 54 1.60 -10.71 6.81
CA CYS A 54 1.09 -12.05 6.54
C CYS A 54 -0.43 -11.97 6.38
N PRO A 55 -1.01 -12.26 5.19
CA PRO A 55 -2.45 -12.24 5.02
C PRO A 55 -3.12 -13.21 5.98
N THR A 56 -4.08 -12.70 6.75
CA THR A 56 -4.88 -13.50 7.70
C THR A 56 -5.89 -14.35 6.96
N ASP A 57 -6.55 -13.75 5.96
CA ASP A 57 -7.51 -14.39 5.07
C ASP A 57 -6.84 -15.48 4.20
N PRO A 58 -7.30 -16.75 4.33
CA PRO A 58 -6.82 -17.88 3.53
C PRO A 58 -6.92 -17.68 2.02
N HIS A 59 -7.93 -16.98 1.50
CA HIS A 59 -8.14 -16.77 0.07
C HIS A 59 -7.06 -15.89 -0.58
N HIS A 60 -6.35 -15.13 0.24
CA HIS A 60 -5.27 -14.25 -0.19
C HIS A 60 -3.89 -14.90 -0.10
N ARG A 61 -3.80 -16.17 0.32
CA ARG A 61 -2.54 -16.89 0.48
C ARG A 61 -2.05 -17.41 -0.86
N ILE A 62 -0.89 -16.93 -1.28
CA ILE A 62 -0.18 -17.41 -2.47
C ILE A 62 0.94 -18.34 -2.00
N ASN A 63 0.96 -19.57 -2.51
CA ASN A 63 1.89 -20.61 -2.08
C ASN A 63 3.36 -20.17 -2.25
N CYS A 64 4.18 -20.34 -1.20
CA CYS A 64 5.62 -20.07 -1.17
C CYS A 64 6.46 -21.31 -0.78
N GLY A 65 5.81 -22.45 -0.55
CA GLY A 65 6.44 -23.68 -0.07
C GLY A 65 6.01 -24.91 -0.85
N HIS A 66 5.99 -26.03 -0.17
CA HIS A 66 5.50 -27.31 -0.67
C HIS A 66 4.66 -28.00 0.42
N PRO A 67 3.85 -29.02 0.08
CA PRO A 67 3.15 -29.83 1.06
C PRO A 67 4.11 -30.41 2.11
N GLY A 68 3.72 -30.37 3.39
CA GLY A 68 4.54 -30.91 4.49
C GLY A 68 5.73 -30.04 4.92
N ILE A 69 5.93 -28.85 4.34
CA ILE A 69 7.00 -27.92 4.76
C ILE A 69 6.91 -27.61 6.26
N LYS A 70 8.06 -27.64 6.95
CA LYS A 70 8.11 -27.31 8.38
C LYS A 70 7.97 -25.79 8.59
N PRO A 71 7.37 -25.33 9.70
CA PRO A 71 7.18 -23.90 9.96
C PRO A 71 8.48 -23.08 9.88
N TRP A 72 9.55 -23.57 10.50
CA TRP A 72 10.86 -22.92 10.54
C TRP A 72 11.52 -22.84 9.15
N GLU A 73 11.27 -23.83 8.30
CA GLU A 73 11.81 -23.85 6.94
C GLU A 73 11.11 -22.80 6.08
N CYS A 74 9.78 -22.69 6.21
CA CYS A 74 9.00 -21.65 5.54
C CYS A 74 9.42 -20.23 5.95
N THR A 75 9.60 -19.99 7.25
CA THR A 75 10.00 -18.66 7.74
C THR A 75 11.44 -18.32 7.35
N ARG A 76 12.34 -19.30 7.30
CA ARG A 76 13.71 -19.12 6.78
C ARG A 76 13.75 -18.74 5.30
N LYS A 77 12.75 -19.16 4.50
CA LYS A 77 12.56 -18.70 3.11
C LYS A 77 12.03 -17.26 3.02
N GLY A 78 11.77 -16.58 4.14
CA GLY A 78 11.21 -15.23 4.16
C GLY A 78 9.71 -15.18 3.89
N CYS A 79 9.00 -16.27 4.18
CA CYS A 79 7.56 -16.40 3.98
C CYS A 79 6.79 -16.54 5.30
N CYS A 80 5.48 -16.38 5.21
CA CYS A 80 4.56 -16.54 6.31
C CYS A 80 4.16 -18.01 6.44
N PHE A 81 4.01 -18.48 7.67
CA PHE A 81 3.49 -19.82 7.94
C PHE A 81 2.23 -19.78 8.81
N ARG A 82 1.17 -20.47 8.37
CA ARG A 82 -0.05 -20.70 9.15
C ARG A 82 -0.77 -21.97 8.69
N ALA A 83 -0.84 -22.97 9.55
CA ALA A 83 -1.32 -24.33 9.23
C ALA A 83 -2.85 -24.48 9.10
N HIS A 84 -3.62 -23.39 9.13
CA HIS A 84 -5.09 -23.46 9.08
C HIS A 84 -5.68 -22.37 8.18
N PRO A 85 -6.81 -22.63 7.50
CA PRO A 85 -7.53 -23.91 7.41
C PRO A 85 -6.80 -24.94 6.52
N ALA A 86 -7.34 -26.15 6.40
CA ALA A 86 -6.92 -27.12 5.39
C ALA A 86 -7.34 -26.65 3.98
N GLY A 87 -6.74 -27.23 2.94
CA GLY A 87 -7.07 -26.89 1.54
C GLY A 87 -6.50 -25.56 1.03
N VAL A 88 -5.68 -24.88 1.83
CA VAL A 88 -4.97 -23.65 1.43
C VAL A 88 -3.47 -23.76 1.69
N PRO A 89 -2.63 -22.94 1.05
CA PRO A 89 -1.20 -22.94 1.34
C PRO A 89 -0.91 -22.56 2.80
N TRP A 90 -0.16 -23.42 3.48
CA TRP A 90 0.29 -23.16 4.85
C TRP A 90 1.56 -22.31 4.90
N CYS A 91 2.42 -22.44 3.88
CA CYS A 91 3.52 -21.53 3.64
C CYS A 91 3.18 -20.60 2.48
N PHE A 92 3.15 -19.29 2.71
CA PHE A 92 2.67 -18.32 1.74
C PHE A 92 3.42 -16.99 1.78
N TYR A 93 3.38 -16.27 0.66
CA TYR A 93 4.03 -14.97 0.54
C TYR A 93 3.39 -13.90 1.43
N HIS A 94 4.22 -12.94 1.83
CA HIS A 94 3.75 -11.67 2.39
C HIS A 94 2.98 -10.87 1.36
N ARG A 95 2.06 -10.02 1.82
CA ARG A 95 1.45 -8.97 1.00
C ARG A 95 2.01 -7.62 1.41
N ASN A 96 2.23 -6.75 0.42
CA ASN A 96 2.53 -5.35 0.68
C ASN A 96 1.21 -4.61 0.86
N VAL A 97 1.04 -3.96 2.00
CA VAL A 97 -0.10 -3.07 2.26
C VAL A 97 0.42 -1.65 2.49
N GLU A 98 -0.35 -0.67 2.04
CA GLU A 98 -0.09 0.73 2.37
C GLU A 98 -0.27 0.94 3.87
N GLU A 99 0.65 1.71 4.47
CA GLU A 99 0.58 2.12 5.87
C GLU A 99 -0.33 3.34 6.05
#